data_AF-A0A4D5RG39-F1
#
_entry.id   AF-A0A4D5RG39-F1
#
_cell.length_a   1.000
_cell.length_b   1.000
_cell.length_c   1.000
_cell.angle_alpha   90.00
_cell.angle_beta   90.00
_cell.angle_gamma   90.00
#
_symmetry.space_group_name_H-M   'P 1'
#
loop_
_entity.id
_entity.type
_entity.pdbx_description
1 polymer ?
#
loop_
_entity_poly.entity_id
_entity_poly.type
_entity_poly.pdbx_seq_one_letter_code
_entity_poly.pdbx_strand_id
1 'polypeptide(L)'
;MSHTHVQFSRPPARSKHFTTSSPDKFAKEKREILQAADLSRKGAIDARIEHVVEHLNARPQYYTTSSCSGRTVLLSQVRGASFSPGSAIADNVGRLLLNKPNLQDSSGDTVRKKGCVWLNVSHELLGQGELELSLSSHTGSAVLKFEPFILHVRCHTLEDARKLLPTSIGARRRKTGIMISKTRRLHVAVRTTLSMEVPLSQNGNLLVSTQYLEFLRSEANAKMAKNWARLERFSAALKDLQGTSRPGEVRRVFCGVRPLHHDGRKNADEVNNPTDCLVSLPSLFDGALSSS
;
A
#
# COMPACT_ATOMS: atom_id res chain seq x y z
N MET A 1 30.58 63.55 8.45
CA MET A 1 30.67 62.08 8.27
C MET A 1 29.47 61.64 7.45
N SER A 2 29.67 61.27 6.18
CA SER A 2 28.59 60.82 5.30
C SER A 2 28.21 59.39 5.67
N HIS A 3 26.96 59.17 6.10
CA HIS A 3 26.44 57.83 6.31
C HIS A 3 26.11 57.21 4.95
N THR A 4 26.96 56.29 4.51
CA THR A 4 26.72 55.45 3.34
C THR A 4 25.61 54.46 3.67
N HIS A 5 24.42 54.68 3.14
CA HIS A 5 23.30 53.76 3.31
C HIS A 5 23.50 52.51 2.42
N VAL A 6 23.97 51.42 3.01
CA VAL A 6 24.06 50.12 2.31
C VAL A 6 22.65 49.56 2.12
N GLN A 7 22.15 49.57 0.88
CA GLN A 7 20.91 48.87 0.54
C GLN A 7 21.19 47.37 0.36
N PHE A 8 20.61 46.55 1.22
CA PHE A 8 20.53 45.11 1.02
C PHE A 8 19.33 44.79 0.10
N SER A 9 19.60 44.48 -1.17
CA SER A 9 18.59 43.92 -2.06
C SER A 9 18.17 42.52 -1.59
N ARG A 10 16.87 42.32 -1.34
CA ARG A 10 16.34 41.00 -1.02
C ARG A 10 16.69 40.03 -2.15
N PRO A 11 17.27 38.85 -1.85
CA PRO A 11 17.51 37.84 -2.87
C PRO A 11 16.18 37.48 -3.56
N PRO A 12 16.20 37.15 -4.86
CA PRO A 12 14.99 36.78 -5.59
C PRO A 12 14.28 35.65 -4.85
N ALA A 13 12.94 35.74 -4.77
CA ALA A 13 12.14 34.74 -4.08
C ALA A 13 12.47 33.35 -4.62
N ARG A 14 13.06 32.49 -3.78
CA ARG A 14 13.25 31.08 -4.12
C ARG A 14 11.89 30.50 -4.54
N SER A 15 11.89 29.72 -5.63
CA SER A 15 10.73 28.96 -6.07
C SER A 15 10.02 28.35 -4.86
N LYS A 16 8.74 28.69 -4.66
CA LYS A 16 7.93 28.23 -3.53
C LYS A 16 7.62 26.72 -3.61
N HIS A 17 8.03 26.04 -4.68
CA HIS A 17 7.72 24.65 -4.95
C HIS A 17 8.97 23.79 -4.85
N PHE A 18 8.94 22.81 -3.95
CA PHE A 18 9.96 21.78 -3.90
C PHE A 18 9.84 20.89 -5.14
N THR A 19 10.73 21.12 -6.11
CA THR A 19 10.84 20.36 -7.36
C THR A 19 12.00 19.37 -7.26
N THR A 20 11.78 18.15 -7.73
CA THR A 20 12.80 17.09 -7.68
C THR A 20 13.70 17.02 -8.90
N SER A 21 13.23 17.57 -10.03
CA SER A 21 13.92 17.63 -11.31
C SER A 21 13.32 18.75 -12.17
N SER A 22 14.00 19.15 -13.24
CA SER A 22 13.38 20.02 -14.27
C SER A 22 12.22 19.29 -14.97
N PRO A 23 11.25 20.03 -15.54
CA PRO A 23 10.15 19.44 -16.31
C PRO A 23 10.63 18.52 -17.45
N ASP A 24 11.63 18.96 -18.21
CA ASP A 24 12.17 18.16 -19.34
C ASP A 24 12.81 16.86 -18.87
N LYS A 25 13.56 16.90 -17.76
CA LYS A 25 14.17 15.71 -17.18
C LYS A 25 13.11 14.74 -16.68
N PHE A 26 12.02 15.25 -16.09
CA PHE A 26 10.90 14.42 -15.65
C PHE A 26 10.17 13.78 -16.84
N ALA A 27 9.89 14.55 -17.88
CA ALA A 27 9.23 14.06 -19.09
C ALA A 27 10.08 13.01 -19.82
N LYS A 28 11.41 13.20 -19.88
CA LYS A 28 12.36 12.21 -20.39
C LYS A 28 12.31 10.92 -19.57
N GLU A 29 12.45 11.01 -18.25
CA GLU A 29 12.40 9.84 -17.36
C GLU A 29 11.07 9.08 -17.48
N LYS A 30 9.96 9.81 -17.54
CA LYS A 30 8.63 9.23 -17.75
C LYS A 30 8.57 8.42 -19.05
N ARG A 31 9.07 8.98 -20.15
CA ARG A 31 9.07 8.31 -21.46
C ARG A 31 9.89 7.03 -21.44
N GLU A 32 11.08 7.09 -20.85
CA GLU A 32 11.98 5.93 -20.70
C GLU A 32 11.34 4.82 -19.86
N ILE A 33 10.70 5.16 -18.74
CA ILE A 33 10.04 4.18 -17.86
C ILE A 33 8.81 3.55 -18.52
N LEU A 34 7.98 4.33 -19.22
CA LEU A 34 6.76 3.82 -19.86
C LEU A 34 7.04 3.01 -21.13
N GLN A 35 8.22 3.18 -21.74
CA GLN A 35 8.69 2.38 -22.88
C GLN A 35 9.48 1.14 -22.45
N ALA A 36 9.90 1.07 -21.18
CA ALA A 36 10.63 -0.07 -20.66
C ALA A 36 9.72 -1.30 -20.55
N ALA A 37 10.32 -2.49 -20.71
CA ALA A 37 9.63 -3.75 -20.47
C ALA A 37 9.22 -3.88 -18.99
N ASP A 38 8.11 -4.57 -18.73
CA ASP A 38 7.69 -4.85 -17.36
C ASP A 38 8.70 -5.77 -16.66
N LEU A 39 9.18 -5.32 -15.50
CA LEU A 39 10.15 -6.03 -14.67
C LEU A 39 9.46 -6.86 -13.57
N SER A 40 8.12 -6.90 -13.54
CA SER A 40 7.37 -7.80 -12.68
C SER A 40 7.64 -9.27 -13.06
N ARG A 41 7.50 -10.19 -12.09
CA ARG A 41 7.62 -11.63 -12.37
C ARG A 41 6.58 -12.16 -13.35
N LYS A 42 5.44 -11.45 -13.44
CA LYS A 42 4.38 -11.76 -14.39
C LYS A 42 4.75 -11.30 -15.81
N GLY A 43 5.66 -10.34 -15.94
CA GLY A 43 6.07 -9.76 -17.23
C GLY A 43 4.99 -8.91 -17.90
N ALA A 44 3.87 -8.66 -17.21
CA ALA A 44 2.78 -7.81 -17.66
C ALA A 44 2.05 -7.16 -16.48
N ILE A 45 1.46 -6.00 -16.73
CA ILE A 45 0.60 -5.28 -15.79
C ILE A 45 -0.66 -6.12 -15.52
N ASP A 46 -1.14 -6.11 -14.28
CA ASP A 46 -2.42 -6.74 -13.96
C ASP A 46 -3.59 -5.97 -14.57
N ALA A 47 -4.43 -6.65 -15.37
CA ALA A 47 -5.61 -6.07 -16.01
C ALA A 47 -6.51 -5.27 -15.03
N ARG A 48 -6.63 -5.74 -13.78
CA ARG A 48 -7.45 -5.07 -12.75
C ARG A 48 -6.94 -3.69 -12.32
N ILE A 49 -5.65 -3.40 -12.47
CA ILE A 49 -5.06 -2.10 -12.12
C ILE A 49 -4.67 -1.26 -13.33
N GLU A 50 -4.67 -1.86 -14.53
CA GLU A 50 -4.26 -1.21 -15.78
C GLU A 50 -4.94 0.14 -15.99
N HIS A 51 -6.27 0.20 -15.87
CA HIS A 51 -7.02 1.46 -16.03
C HIS A 51 -6.58 2.58 -15.06
N VAL A 52 -6.16 2.23 -13.84
CA VAL A 52 -5.62 3.19 -12.85
C VAL A 52 -4.23 3.66 -13.27
N VAL A 53 -3.40 2.73 -13.74
CA VAL A 53 -2.04 3.00 -14.21
C VAL A 53 -2.08 3.94 -15.41
N GLU A 54 -2.91 3.65 -16.40
CA GLU A 54 -3.12 4.47 -17.59
C GLU A 54 -3.61 5.88 -17.23
N HIS A 55 -4.63 5.99 -16.37
CA HIS A 55 -5.20 7.28 -15.97
C HIS A 55 -4.17 8.19 -15.27
N LEU A 56 -3.28 7.62 -14.46
CA LEU A 56 -2.19 8.36 -13.83
C LEU A 56 -1.11 8.72 -14.85
N ASN A 57 -0.73 7.78 -15.72
CA ASN A 57 0.30 7.99 -16.74
C ASN A 57 -0.13 8.95 -17.85
N ALA A 58 -1.43 9.17 -18.07
CA ALA A 58 -1.93 10.19 -18.99
C ALA A 58 -1.61 11.62 -18.53
N ARG A 59 -1.32 11.83 -17.24
CA ARG A 59 -1.11 13.17 -16.66
C ARG A 59 0.37 13.56 -16.67
N PRO A 60 0.76 14.74 -17.17
CA PRO A 60 2.17 15.11 -17.32
C PRO A 60 2.95 15.11 -16.00
N GLN A 61 2.29 15.39 -14.88
CA GLN A 61 2.90 15.48 -13.55
C GLN A 61 3.10 14.15 -12.81
N TYR A 62 2.61 13.02 -13.38
CA TYR A 62 2.70 11.70 -12.77
C TYR A 62 3.23 10.64 -13.74
N TYR A 63 3.89 9.62 -13.18
CA TYR A 63 3.99 8.31 -13.81
C TYR A 63 4.14 7.19 -12.78
N THR A 64 3.73 5.97 -13.11
CA THR A 64 3.84 4.80 -12.25
C THR A 64 5.17 4.10 -12.43
N THR A 65 5.80 3.62 -11.35
CA THR A 65 7.05 2.85 -11.41
C THR A 65 6.91 1.38 -11.00
N SER A 66 5.87 1.06 -10.24
CA SER A 66 5.52 -0.32 -9.91
C SER A 66 4.05 -0.39 -9.53
N SER A 67 3.36 -1.42 -10.01
CA SER A 67 1.94 -1.64 -9.76
C SER A 67 1.65 -3.13 -9.60
N CYS A 68 0.71 -3.48 -8.74
CA CYS A 68 0.14 -4.83 -8.63
C CYS A 68 -1.28 -4.70 -8.08
N SER A 69 -2.21 -5.48 -8.61
CA SER A 69 -3.63 -5.43 -8.23
C SER A 69 -3.96 -6.20 -6.94
N GLY A 70 -2.99 -6.94 -6.40
CA GLY A 70 -3.13 -7.83 -5.25
C GLY A 70 -2.77 -9.26 -5.63
N ARG A 71 -2.24 -10.03 -4.69
CA ARG A 71 -1.84 -11.41 -4.92
C ARG A 71 -1.96 -12.27 -3.68
N THR A 72 -2.24 -13.54 -3.90
CA THR A 72 -2.02 -14.61 -2.93
C THR A 72 -0.81 -15.41 -3.39
N VAL A 73 0.12 -15.65 -2.46
CA VAL A 73 1.38 -16.33 -2.75
C VAL A 73 1.61 -17.42 -1.71
N LEU A 74 1.96 -18.60 -2.19
CA LEU A 74 2.48 -19.66 -1.36
C LEU A 74 4.00 -19.70 -1.48
N LEU A 75 4.68 -19.46 -0.36
CA LEU A 75 6.12 -19.35 -0.29
C LEU A 75 6.69 -20.58 0.42
N SER A 76 7.74 -21.19 -0.11
CA SER A 76 8.55 -22.19 0.57
C SER A 76 9.90 -21.61 0.96
N GLN A 77 10.28 -21.80 2.23
CA GLN A 77 11.59 -21.47 2.76
C GLN A 77 12.37 -22.76 3.04
N VAL A 78 13.57 -22.86 2.47
CA VAL A 78 14.52 -23.96 2.74
C VAL A 78 15.45 -23.51 3.86
N ARG A 79 15.63 -24.33 4.92
CA ARG A 79 16.53 -24.02 6.04
C ARG A 79 17.95 -23.75 5.53
N GLY A 80 18.55 -22.66 6.00
CA GLY A 80 19.90 -22.18 5.60
C GLY A 80 19.95 -20.69 5.23
N ALA A 81 18.80 -20.06 4.97
CA ALA A 81 18.68 -18.61 4.84
C ALA A 81 18.07 -18.02 6.12
N SER A 82 18.89 -17.47 7.01
CA SER A 82 18.42 -16.72 8.16
C SER A 82 17.62 -15.49 7.69
N PHE A 83 16.33 -15.45 8.02
CA PHE A 83 15.58 -14.19 8.00
C PHE A 83 15.97 -13.42 9.26
N SER A 84 16.73 -12.34 9.11
CA SER A 84 16.79 -11.33 10.16
C SER A 84 15.40 -10.67 10.25
N PRO A 85 14.77 -10.62 11.44
CA PRO A 85 13.54 -9.88 11.65
C PRO A 85 13.87 -8.39 11.55
N GLY A 86 13.85 -7.86 10.32
CA GLY A 86 14.28 -6.50 10.00
C GLY A 86 14.33 -6.19 8.50
N SER A 87 14.27 -7.18 7.60
CA SER A 87 14.28 -6.95 6.14
C SER A 87 12.90 -6.59 5.55
N ALA A 88 12.14 -5.74 6.24
CA ALA A 88 10.92 -5.10 5.72
C ALA A 88 11.14 -3.60 5.41
N ILE A 89 12.39 -3.13 5.37
CA ILE A 89 12.75 -1.77 4.91
C ILE A 89 13.96 -1.86 3.98
N ALA A 90 13.74 -2.43 2.80
CA ALA A 90 14.58 -2.18 1.64
C ALA A 90 13.68 -2.25 0.41
N ASP A 91 12.79 -1.25 0.28
CA ASP A 91 12.05 -1.01 -0.94
C ASP A 91 13.08 -0.84 -2.09
N ASN A 92 12.95 -1.71 -3.09
CA ASN A 92 13.85 -1.92 -4.22
C ASN A 92 14.03 -0.67 -5.11
N VAL A 93 14.90 0.27 -4.72
CA VAL A 93 15.29 1.41 -5.58
C VAL A 93 16.81 1.56 -5.72
N GLY A 94 17.57 0.48 -5.53
CA GLY A 94 19.02 0.52 -5.55
C GLY A 94 19.65 -0.80 -5.96
N ARG A 95 19.45 -1.22 -7.21
CA ARG A 95 20.35 -2.19 -7.85
C ARG A 95 20.41 -1.97 -9.36
N LEU A 96 20.78 -0.75 -9.73
CA LEU A 96 21.47 -0.49 -10.99
C LEU A 96 22.95 -0.35 -10.63
N LEU A 97 23.80 -1.13 -11.30
CA LEU A 97 25.27 -1.10 -11.26
C LEU A 97 25.93 -1.81 -10.06
N LEU A 98 26.38 -3.05 -10.27
CA LEU A 98 27.80 -3.44 -10.22
C LEU A 98 27.94 -4.97 -10.44
N ASN A 99 29.04 -5.33 -11.08
CA ASN A 99 29.34 -6.56 -11.82
C ASN A 99 29.30 -7.89 -11.02
N LYS A 100 28.97 -8.96 -11.75
CA LYS A 100 29.32 -10.39 -11.50
C LYS A 100 30.85 -10.58 -11.54
N PRO A 101 31.47 -11.62 -10.90
CA PRO A 101 31.24 -13.06 -11.16
C PRO A 101 31.16 -13.89 -9.85
N ASN A 102 30.94 -15.20 -9.76
CA ASN A 102 30.80 -16.33 -10.69
C ASN A 102 30.01 -17.42 -9.91
N LEU A 103 29.10 -18.12 -10.56
CA LEU A 103 28.65 -19.50 -10.28
C LEU A 103 27.59 -19.80 -11.33
N GLN A 104 27.91 -20.73 -12.21
CA GLN A 104 27.09 -21.15 -13.33
C GLN A 104 25.87 -21.90 -12.79
N ASP A 105 24.69 -21.36 -13.05
CA ASP A 105 23.48 -22.17 -13.14
C ASP A 105 22.64 -21.64 -14.30
N SER A 106 22.25 -22.57 -15.16
CA SER A 106 21.75 -22.38 -16.51
C SER A 106 20.22 -22.35 -16.47
N SER A 107 19.63 -21.25 -16.00
CA SER A 107 18.25 -20.89 -16.32
C SER A 107 18.03 -19.42 -15.96
N GLY A 108 17.66 -18.62 -16.96
CA GLY A 108 17.51 -17.18 -16.84
C GLY A 108 16.35 -16.80 -15.94
N ASP A 109 16.63 -16.51 -14.66
CA ASP A 109 15.64 -15.98 -13.73
C ASP A 109 16.34 -15.00 -12.76
N THR A 110 16.44 -13.74 -13.20
CA THR A 110 17.17 -12.70 -12.49
C THR A 110 16.32 -12.17 -11.33
N VAL A 111 16.81 -12.35 -10.09
CA VAL A 111 16.28 -11.89 -8.79
C VAL A 111 15.44 -12.93 -8.01
N ARG A 112 16.09 -14.03 -7.63
CA ARG A 112 15.67 -14.88 -6.50
C ARG A 112 16.22 -14.32 -5.19
N LYS A 113 15.36 -14.03 -4.21
CA LYS A 113 15.80 -13.85 -2.81
C LYS A 113 16.33 -15.21 -2.35
N LYS A 114 17.57 -15.27 -1.86
CA LYS A 114 18.22 -16.54 -1.44
C LYS A 114 17.30 -17.28 -0.47
N GLY A 115 17.01 -18.55 -0.76
CA GLY A 115 16.25 -19.44 0.13
C GLY A 115 14.72 -19.29 0.11
N CYS A 116 14.12 -18.56 -0.84
CA CYS A 116 12.67 -18.42 -0.96
C CYS A 116 12.18 -18.84 -2.36
N VAL A 117 11.45 -19.96 -2.40
CA VAL A 117 10.81 -20.52 -3.60
C VAL A 117 9.32 -20.16 -3.58
N TRP A 118 8.77 -19.78 -4.72
CA TRP A 118 7.34 -19.47 -4.85
C TRP A 118 6.66 -20.72 -5.40
N LEU A 119 5.84 -21.36 -4.57
CA LEU A 119 5.14 -22.60 -4.93
C LEU A 119 3.91 -22.29 -5.80
N ASN A 120 3.20 -21.23 -5.47
CA ASN A 120 2.03 -20.77 -6.22
C ASN A 120 1.90 -19.24 -6.09
N VAL A 121 1.44 -18.61 -7.16
CA VAL A 121 1.11 -17.19 -7.21
C VAL A 121 -0.21 -17.05 -7.95
N SER A 122 -1.19 -16.41 -7.31
CA SER A 122 -2.44 -16.05 -7.96
C SER A 122 -2.72 -14.56 -7.77
N HIS A 123 -3.12 -13.92 -8.85
CA HIS A 123 -3.64 -12.54 -8.86
C HIS A 123 -5.18 -12.51 -8.89
N GLU A 124 -5.81 -13.69 -8.82
CA GLU A 124 -7.25 -13.90 -8.86
C GLU A 124 -7.72 -14.64 -7.59
N LEU A 125 -8.99 -15.03 -7.56
CA LEU A 125 -9.50 -15.88 -6.50
C LEU A 125 -8.89 -17.28 -6.60
N LEU A 126 -8.54 -17.87 -5.46
CA LEU A 126 -8.04 -19.24 -5.37
C LEU A 126 -9.15 -20.24 -5.64
N GLY A 127 -8.86 -21.25 -6.46
CA GLY A 127 -9.76 -22.37 -6.79
C GLY A 127 -9.84 -23.44 -5.70
N GLN A 128 -10.76 -24.39 -5.87
CA GLN A 128 -10.87 -25.56 -4.97
C GLN A 128 -9.63 -26.44 -5.07
N GLY A 129 -9.09 -26.87 -3.93
CA GLY A 129 -7.91 -27.74 -3.88
C GLY A 129 -6.59 -27.12 -4.35
N GLU A 130 -6.58 -25.87 -4.81
CA GLU A 130 -5.39 -25.21 -5.35
C GLU A 130 -4.24 -25.15 -4.33
N LEU A 131 -4.57 -24.87 -3.06
CA LEU A 131 -3.61 -24.84 -1.97
C LEU A 131 -3.03 -26.24 -1.69
N GLU A 132 -3.86 -27.28 -1.69
CA GLU A 132 -3.45 -28.67 -1.44
C GLU A 132 -2.52 -29.17 -2.54
N LEU A 133 -2.90 -28.93 -3.80
CA LEU A 133 -2.08 -29.26 -4.98
C LEU A 133 -0.70 -28.59 -4.89
N SER A 134 -0.67 -27.31 -4.52
CA SER A 134 0.56 -26.53 -4.40
C SER A 134 1.46 -26.94 -3.21
N LEU A 135 0.90 -27.62 -2.21
CA LEU A 135 1.62 -28.11 -1.02
C LEU A 135 2.08 -29.58 -1.14
N SER A 136 1.48 -30.35 -2.04
CA SER A 136 1.67 -31.81 -2.16
C SER A 136 3.12 -32.27 -2.33
N SER A 137 3.97 -31.48 -2.98
CA SER A 137 5.36 -31.82 -3.29
C SER A 137 6.40 -30.98 -2.55
N HIS A 138 5.98 -30.19 -1.55
CA HIS A 138 6.91 -29.31 -0.85
C HIS A 138 7.83 -30.08 0.12
N THR A 139 9.06 -29.60 0.31
CA THR A 139 10.02 -30.19 1.24
C THR A 139 10.52 -29.20 2.31
N GLY A 140 10.06 -27.94 2.24
CA GLY A 140 10.46 -26.84 3.12
C GLY A 140 9.36 -26.40 4.08
N SER A 141 9.55 -25.24 4.70
CA SER A 141 8.50 -24.58 5.48
C SER A 141 7.69 -23.68 4.57
N ALA A 142 6.38 -23.94 4.46
CA ALA A 142 5.49 -23.18 3.60
C ALA A 142 4.72 -22.10 4.38
N VAL A 143 4.55 -20.93 3.76
CA VAL A 143 3.78 -19.80 4.28
C VAL A 143 2.82 -19.31 3.21
N LEU A 144 1.54 -19.24 3.53
CA LEU A 144 0.53 -18.58 2.72
C LEU A 144 0.51 -17.10 3.03
N LYS A 145 0.63 -16.27 2.00
CA LYS A 145 0.63 -14.81 2.15
C LYS A 145 -0.36 -14.17 1.20
N PHE A 146 -1.18 -13.26 1.73
CA PHE A 146 -1.98 -12.33 0.95
C PHE A 146 -1.35 -10.94 1.02
N GLU A 147 -1.04 -10.37 -0.14
CA GLU A 147 -0.57 -9.01 -0.29
C GLU A 147 -1.59 -8.21 -1.13
N PRO A 148 -2.11 -7.09 -0.62
CA PRO A 148 -3.09 -6.30 -1.34
C PRO A 148 -2.43 -5.53 -2.48
N PHE A 149 -3.24 -4.81 -3.26
CA PHE A 149 -2.72 -3.96 -4.33
C PHE A 149 -1.69 -2.94 -3.79
N ILE A 150 -0.69 -2.65 -4.61
CA ILE A 150 0.35 -1.65 -4.35
C ILE A 150 0.55 -0.81 -5.60
N LEU A 151 0.77 0.48 -5.41
CA LEU A 151 1.03 1.42 -6.49
C LEU A 151 2.07 2.45 -6.05
N HIS A 152 3.15 2.57 -6.80
CA HIS A 152 4.14 3.62 -6.64
C HIS A 152 4.03 4.63 -7.78
N VAL A 153 3.69 5.87 -7.43
CA VAL A 153 3.49 6.96 -8.38
C VAL A 153 4.59 8.00 -8.18
N ARG A 154 5.45 8.16 -9.17
CA ARG A 154 6.36 9.30 -9.22
C ARG A 154 5.56 10.58 -9.44
N CYS A 155 5.82 11.60 -8.63
CA CYS A 155 5.23 12.93 -8.74
C CYS A 155 6.29 13.97 -9.11
N HIS A 156 6.01 14.88 -10.05
CA HIS A 156 6.98 15.89 -10.46
C HIS A 156 7.39 16.83 -9.31
N THR A 157 6.40 17.37 -8.60
CA THR A 157 6.58 18.28 -7.47
C THR A 157 5.97 17.75 -6.17
N LEU A 158 6.32 18.36 -5.04
CA LEU A 158 5.65 18.08 -3.77
C LEU A 158 4.16 18.46 -3.79
N GLU A 159 3.78 19.47 -4.57
CA GLU A 159 2.39 19.88 -4.70
C GLU A 159 1.57 18.81 -5.43
N ASP A 160 2.13 18.21 -6.48
CA ASP A 160 1.49 17.10 -7.20
C ASP A 160 1.30 15.90 -6.27
N ALA A 161 2.29 15.60 -5.43
CA ALA A 161 2.19 14.55 -4.42
C ALA A 161 1.11 14.87 -3.36
N ARG A 162 1.01 16.13 -2.92
CA ARG A 162 -0.03 16.61 -1.99
C ARG A 162 -1.42 16.60 -2.60
N LYS A 163 -1.57 16.73 -3.92
CA LYS A 163 -2.86 16.57 -4.61
C LYS A 163 -3.30 15.10 -4.64
N LEU A 164 -2.37 14.18 -4.89
CA LEU A 164 -2.66 12.74 -4.99
C LEU A 164 -2.92 12.06 -3.63
N LEU A 165 -2.28 12.55 -2.56
CA LEU A 165 -2.34 11.92 -1.24
C LEU A 165 -3.74 11.92 -0.59
N PRO A 166 -4.51 13.04 -0.54
CA PRO A 166 -5.87 13.07 0.02
C PRO A 166 -6.85 12.16 -0.73
N THR A 167 -6.75 12.10 -2.06
CA THR A 167 -7.56 11.21 -2.91
C THR A 167 -7.33 9.74 -2.53
N SER A 168 -6.08 9.40 -2.22
CA SER A 168 -5.71 8.06 -1.75
C SER A 168 -6.24 7.80 -0.33
N ILE A 169 -6.08 8.75 0.60
CA ILE A 169 -6.51 8.59 2.01
C ILE A 169 -8.04 8.53 2.13
N GLY A 170 -8.76 9.37 1.38
CA GLY A 170 -10.23 9.39 1.29
C GLY A 170 -10.81 8.07 0.78
N ALA A 171 -10.09 7.37 -0.10
CA ALA A 171 -10.39 6.01 -0.54
C ALA A 171 -10.01 4.92 0.51
N ARG A 172 -9.89 5.29 1.80
CA ARG A 172 -9.49 4.45 2.94
C ARG A 172 -8.08 3.84 2.84
N ARG A 173 -7.15 4.49 2.13
CA ARG A 173 -5.73 4.04 2.05
C ARG A 173 -4.87 4.72 3.12
N ARG A 174 -5.12 4.35 4.38
CA ARG A 174 -4.46 4.92 5.59
C ARG A 174 -2.94 4.74 5.66
N LYS A 175 -2.37 3.83 4.84
CA LYS A 175 -0.92 3.59 4.73
C LYS A 175 -0.30 4.27 3.51
N THR A 176 -1.02 5.20 2.87
CA THR A 176 -0.43 5.98 1.77
C THR A 176 0.55 7.00 2.34
N GLY A 177 1.75 7.05 1.76
CA GLY A 177 2.79 7.98 2.20
C GLY A 177 3.54 8.59 1.02
N ILE A 178 4.13 9.76 1.27
CA ILE A 178 5.11 10.37 0.37
C ILE A 178 6.49 9.83 0.77
N MET A 179 7.22 9.31 -0.20
CA MET A 179 8.57 8.80 -0.06
C MET A 179 9.52 9.66 -0.91
N ILE A 180 10.69 9.96 -0.35
CA ILE A 180 11.78 10.63 -1.07
C ILE A 180 12.89 9.59 -1.25
N SER A 181 13.26 9.28 -2.49
CA SER A 181 14.35 8.35 -2.77
C SER A 181 15.71 8.98 -2.46
N LYS A 182 16.77 8.16 -2.40
CA LYS A 182 18.16 8.63 -2.31
C LYS A 182 18.55 9.57 -3.46
N THR A 183 17.94 9.36 -4.63
CA THR A 183 18.11 10.22 -5.82
C THR A 183 17.19 11.45 -5.82
N ARG A 184 16.60 11.78 -4.66
CA ARG A 184 15.67 12.90 -4.43
C ARG A 184 14.42 12.85 -5.30
N ARG A 185 13.98 11.67 -5.73
CA ARG A 185 12.72 11.48 -6.45
C ARG A 185 11.57 11.39 -5.46
N LEU A 186 10.48 12.10 -5.74
CA LEU A 186 9.23 12.04 -4.98
C LEU A 186 8.35 10.93 -5.54
N HIS A 187 7.97 10.01 -4.64
CA HIS A 187 7.01 8.95 -4.91
C HIS A 187 5.87 9.03 -3.91
N VAL A 188 4.64 8.85 -4.38
CA VAL A 188 3.50 8.52 -3.53
C VAL A 188 3.32 7.02 -3.59
N ALA A 189 3.37 6.37 -2.43
CA ALA A 189 3.15 4.95 -2.30
C ALA A 189 1.75 4.68 -1.79
N VAL A 190 0.84 4.27 -2.68
CA VAL A 190 -0.54 3.91 -2.34
C VAL A 190 -0.56 2.46 -1.91
N ARG A 191 -0.84 2.25 -0.62
CA ARG A 191 -0.84 0.94 0.03
C ARG A 191 -2.07 0.78 0.93
N THR A 192 -2.36 -0.47 1.27
CA THR A 192 -3.51 -0.84 2.10
C THR A 192 -3.06 -1.56 3.36
N THR A 193 -3.95 -1.65 4.34
CA THR A 193 -3.72 -2.36 5.60
C THR A 193 -4.10 -3.84 5.54
N LEU A 194 -4.76 -4.31 4.48
CA LEU A 194 -5.10 -5.74 4.36
C LEU A 194 -3.82 -6.55 4.23
N SER A 195 -3.72 -7.63 4.98
CA SER A 195 -2.65 -8.61 4.86
C SER A 195 -3.12 -9.91 5.50
N MET A 196 -2.53 -11.01 5.08
CA MET A 196 -2.65 -12.30 5.74
C MET A 196 -1.30 -12.99 5.57
N GLU A 197 -0.79 -13.61 6.64
CA GLU A 197 0.44 -14.39 6.59
C GLU A 197 0.26 -15.54 7.58
N VAL A 198 0.27 -16.77 7.06
CA VAL A 198 -0.04 -17.97 7.83
C VAL A 198 0.98 -19.06 7.49
N PRO A 199 1.79 -19.52 8.47
CA PRO A 199 2.63 -20.69 8.28
C PRO A 199 1.75 -21.94 8.15
N LEU A 200 2.01 -22.75 7.12
CA LEU A 200 1.25 -23.96 6.83
C LEU A 200 2.04 -25.24 7.13
N SER A 201 3.35 -25.20 6.92
CA SER A 201 4.20 -26.37 7.14
C SER A 201 5.55 -25.99 7.73
N GLN A 202 6.19 -26.98 8.36
CA GLN A 202 7.52 -26.86 8.92
C GLN A 202 8.36 -28.08 8.54
N ASN A 203 9.50 -27.85 7.88
CA ASN A 203 10.40 -28.92 7.43
C ASN A 203 9.70 -30.00 6.58
N GLY A 204 8.81 -29.61 5.67
CA GLY A 204 8.04 -30.53 4.84
C GLY A 204 6.81 -31.14 5.52
N ASN A 205 6.66 -31.00 6.84
CA ASN A 205 5.49 -31.50 7.55
C ASN A 205 4.37 -30.45 7.54
N LEU A 206 3.25 -30.78 6.91
CA LEU A 206 2.05 -29.95 6.92
C LEU A 206 1.45 -29.93 8.34
N LEU A 207 1.25 -28.73 8.90
CA LEU A 207 0.77 -28.53 10.27
C LEU A 207 -0.74 -28.27 10.35
N VAL A 208 -1.40 -28.17 9.20
CA VAL A 208 -2.80 -27.76 9.09
C VAL A 208 -3.63 -28.82 8.37
N SER A 209 -4.91 -28.90 8.73
CA SER A 209 -5.85 -29.82 8.08
C SER A 209 -6.35 -29.28 6.74
N THR A 210 -6.86 -30.17 5.89
CA THR A 210 -7.58 -29.85 4.64
C THR A 210 -8.71 -28.85 4.89
N GLN A 211 -9.49 -29.05 5.96
CA GLN A 211 -10.57 -28.13 6.35
C GLN A 211 -10.05 -26.72 6.66
N TYR A 212 -8.88 -26.60 7.28
CA TYR A 212 -8.27 -25.31 7.56
C TYR A 212 -7.75 -24.63 6.29
N LEU A 213 -7.19 -25.40 5.34
CA LEU A 213 -6.79 -24.87 4.03
C LEU A 213 -8.00 -24.28 3.27
N GLU A 214 -9.14 -24.94 3.34
CA GLU A 214 -10.39 -24.44 2.75
C GLU A 214 -10.87 -23.14 3.42
N PHE A 215 -10.80 -23.08 4.75
CA PHE A 215 -11.06 -21.83 5.49
C PHE A 215 -10.10 -20.70 5.06
N LEU A 216 -8.81 -20.98 4.96
CA LEU A 216 -7.81 -20.00 4.53
C LEU A 216 -8.02 -19.52 3.09
N ARG A 217 -8.44 -20.42 2.20
CA ARG A 217 -8.84 -20.08 0.83
C ARG A 217 -9.98 -19.07 0.86
N SER A 218 -11.03 -19.35 1.62
CA SER A 218 -12.19 -18.47 1.76
C SER A 218 -11.80 -17.10 2.33
N GLU A 219 -10.92 -17.06 3.35
CA GLU A 219 -10.39 -15.83 3.93
C GLU A 219 -9.52 -15.02 2.95
N ALA A 220 -8.64 -15.69 2.19
CA ALA A 220 -7.83 -15.06 1.14
C ALA A 220 -8.71 -14.44 0.07
N ASN A 221 -9.72 -15.18 -0.42
CA ASN A 221 -10.66 -14.73 -1.43
C ASN A 221 -11.50 -13.55 -0.94
N ALA A 222 -12.00 -13.59 0.31
CA ALA A 222 -12.70 -12.48 0.92
C ALA A 222 -11.81 -11.22 1.03
N LYS A 223 -10.52 -11.38 1.36
CA LYS A 223 -9.54 -10.29 1.39
C LYS A 223 -9.24 -9.75 0.00
N MET A 224 -9.14 -10.61 -1.02
CA MET A 224 -8.95 -10.22 -2.41
C MET A 224 -10.13 -9.40 -2.93
N ALA A 225 -11.37 -9.86 -2.71
CA ALA A 225 -12.58 -9.13 -3.08
C ALA A 225 -12.65 -7.75 -2.39
N LYS A 226 -12.37 -7.69 -1.08
CA LYS A 226 -12.27 -6.42 -0.34
C LYS A 226 -11.17 -5.52 -0.89
N ASN A 227 -10.04 -6.07 -1.33
CA ASN A 227 -8.94 -5.33 -1.92
C ASN A 227 -9.34 -4.69 -3.26
N TRP A 228 -9.97 -5.46 -4.16
CA TRP A 228 -10.48 -4.96 -5.44
C TRP A 228 -11.57 -3.91 -5.25
N ALA A 229 -12.52 -4.12 -4.34
CA ALA A 229 -13.54 -3.11 -4.04
C ALA A 229 -12.92 -1.77 -3.57
N ARG A 230 -11.80 -1.82 -2.84
CA ARG A 230 -11.06 -0.60 -2.48
C ARG A 230 -10.30 -0.03 -3.69
N LEU A 231 -9.83 -0.86 -4.62
CA LEU A 231 -9.13 -0.41 -5.83
C LEU A 231 -10.08 0.38 -6.72
N GLU A 232 -11.30 -0.12 -6.92
CA GLU A 232 -12.36 0.57 -7.65
C GLU A 232 -12.73 1.91 -7.02
N ARG A 233 -12.85 1.99 -5.69
CA ARG A 233 -13.10 3.28 -5.01
C ARG A 233 -11.95 4.27 -5.21
N PHE A 234 -10.71 3.78 -5.21
CA PHE A 234 -9.55 4.62 -5.48
C PHE A 234 -9.56 5.11 -6.94
N SER A 235 -9.86 4.22 -7.89
CA SER A 235 -10.04 4.56 -9.30
C SER A 235 -11.11 5.63 -9.51
N ALA A 236 -12.29 5.47 -8.88
CA ALA A 236 -13.35 6.47 -8.91
C ALA A 236 -12.89 7.83 -8.37
N ALA A 237 -12.26 7.85 -7.20
CA ALA A 237 -11.75 9.09 -6.61
C ALA A 237 -10.65 9.77 -7.46
N LEU A 238 -9.87 8.99 -8.23
CA LEU A 238 -8.88 9.55 -9.15
C LEU A 238 -9.48 10.27 -10.35
N LYS A 239 -10.73 9.96 -10.75
CA LYS A 239 -11.41 10.68 -11.83
C LYS A 239 -11.68 12.13 -11.45
N ASP A 240 -11.98 12.37 -10.17
CA ASP A 240 -12.23 13.70 -9.59
C ASP A 240 -10.94 14.50 -9.34
N LEU A 241 -9.77 13.90 -9.59
CA LEU A 241 -8.48 14.59 -9.52
C LEU A 241 -8.36 15.55 -10.73
N GLN A 242 -9.23 16.53 -10.89
CA GLN A 242 -9.06 17.60 -11.87
C GLN A 242 -8.26 18.77 -11.25
N GLY A 243 -7.42 19.41 -12.05
CA GLY A 243 -6.47 20.42 -11.59
C GLY A 243 -7.17 21.60 -10.93
N THR A 244 -6.95 21.80 -9.63
CA THR A 244 -7.34 23.02 -8.93
C THR A 244 -6.48 24.19 -9.44
N SER A 245 -6.92 24.85 -10.50
CA SER A 245 -6.60 26.26 -10.75
C SER A 245 -7.62 27.11 -10.00
N ARG A 246 -7.28 27.48 -8.76
CA ARG A 246 -7.64 28.73 -8.05
C ARG A 246 -7.07 28.69 -6.62
N PRO A 247 -6.23 29.65 -6.21
CA PRO A 247 -5.84 29.81 -4.81
C PRO A 247 -6.98 30.54 -4.09
N GLY A 248 -7.72 29.87 -3.20
CA GLY A 248 -8.74 30.58 -2.43
C GLY A 248 -9.73 29.80 -1.60
N GLU A 249 -9.84 28.47 -1.68
CA GLU A 249 -10.80 27.77 -0.83
C GLU A 249 -10.28 26.39 -0.40
N VAL A 250 -9.74 26.33 0.81
CA VAL A 250 -9.56 25.07 1.52
C VAL A 250 -10.96 24.58 1.84
N ARG A 251 -11.54 23.75 0.96
CA ARG A 251 -12.66 22.91 1.35
C ARG A 251 -12.16 22.04 2.51
N ARG A 252 -12.58 22.38 3.74
CA ARG A 252 -12.40 21.52 4.91
C ARG A 252 -13.06 20.18 4.57
N VAL A 253 -12.25 19.19 4.19
CA VAL A 253 -12.69 17.80 4.23
C VAL A 253 -12.84 17.49 5.70
N PHE A 254 -14.05 17.65 6.22
CA PHE A 254 -14.42 17.26 7.57
C PHE A 254 -14.27 15.74 7.64
N CYS A 255 -13.06 15.28 8.01
CA CYS A 255 -12.87 13.93 8.51
C CYS A 255 -13.63 13.89 9.83
N GLY A 256 -14.78 13.22 9.85
CA GLY A 256 -15.68 13.14 10.99
C GLY A 256 -14.97 12.64 12.24
N VAL A 257 -14.47 13.59 13.02
CA VAL A 257 -14.28 13.50 14.45
C VAL A 257 -15.07 14.69 14.97
N ARG A 258 -16.19 14.45 15.66
CA ARG A 258 -16.94 15.54 16.29
C ARG A 258 -15.96 16.28 17.22
N PRO A 259 -15.85 17.61 17.14
CA PRO A 259 -15.17 18.35 18.18
C PRO A 259 -15.97 18.15 19.47
N LEU A 260 -15.34 17.64 20.52
CA LEU A 260 -15.83 17.89 21.87
C LEU A 260 -15.83 19.41 22.04
N HIS A 261 -17.02 20.02 21.99
CA HIS A 261 -17.18 21.40 22.41
C HIS A 261 -16.80 21.45 23.89
N HIS A 262 -15.65 22.05 24.19
CA HIS A 262 -15.43 22.63 25.51
C HIS A 262 -16.13 23.98 25.50
N ASP A 263 -17.42 23.95 25.85
CA ASP A 263 -18.18 25.15 26.11
C ASP A 263 -18.05 25.52 27.59
N GLY A 264 -17.66 26.77 27.81
CA GLY A 264 -18.10 27.58 28.95
C GLY A 264 -17.68 27.16 30.35
N ARG A 265 -16.76 27.95 30.93
CA ARG A 265 -16.79 28.27 32.36
C ARG A 265 -18.21 28.65 32.75
N LYS A 266 -18.83 27.88 33.65
CA LYS A 266 -19.94 28.35 34.49
C LYS A 266 -19.61 27.97 35.92
N ASN A 267 -19.83 28.94 36.80
CA ASN A 267 -19.48 28.95 38.21
C ASN A 267 -20.05 27.73 38.94
N ALA A 268 -19.26 27.23 39.88
CA ALA A 268 -19.74 26.40 40.96
C ALA A 268 -20.71 27.22 41.81
N ASP A 269 -21.93 26.70 41.99
CA ASP A 269 -22.72 26.76 43.21
C ASP A 269 -23.96 25.86 43.03
N GLU A 270 -24.31 25.14 44.10
CA GLU A 270 -25.51 24.31 44.30
C GLU A 270 -25.63 22.97 43.55
N VAL A 271 -26.15 21.86 44.11
CA VAL A 271 -26.29 21.25 45.44
C VAL A 271 -27.04 19.92 45.16
N ASN A 272 -26.59 18.84 45.80
CA ASN A 272 -27.30 17.59 46.16
C ASN A 272 -27.97 16.65 45.13
N ASN A 273 -27.40 15.44 45.09
CA ASN A 273 -28.01 14.12 45.43
C ASN A 273 -27.97 13.05 44.31
N PRO A 274 -27.50 11.81 44.57
CA PRO A 274 -27.30 10.78 43.55
C PRO A 274 -28.35 9.67 43.65
N THR A 275 -29.30 9.63 42.73
CA THR A 275 -30.11 8.43 42.43
C THR A 275 -30.72 8.57 41.03
N ASP A 276 -30.84 7.42 40.35
CA ASP A 276 -31.55 7.17 39.09
C ASP A 276 -30.79 7.40 37.77
N CYS A 277 -30.22 6.30 37.24
CA CYS A 277 -30.89 5.52 36.18
C CYS A 277 -29.92 4.50 35.56
N LEU A 278 -29.95 3.28 36.11
CA LEU A 278 -29.62 2.05 35.39
C LEU A 278 -30.73 1.73 34.38
N VAL A 279 -30.41 1.61 33.09
CA VAL A 279 -31.17 0.79 32.11
C VAL A 279 -30.20 0.32 31.01
N SER A 280 -29.59 -0.85 31.16
CA SER A 280 -29.94 -2.15 30.57
C SER A 280 -29.57 -2.34 29.08
N LEU A 281 -28.54 -3.17 28.86
CA LEU A 281 -28.18 -3.81 27.59
C LEU A 281 -28.94 -5.15 27.45
N PRO A 282 -29.45 -5.54 26.26
CA PRO A 282 -29.98 -6.88 26.06
C PRO A 282 -28.88 -7.88 25.68
N SER A 283 -28.76 -8.94 26.48
CA SER A 283 -28.00 -10.16 26.20
C SER A 283 -28.89 -11.19 25.47
N LEU A 284 -28.46 -11.61 24.28
CA LEU A 284 -28.99 -12.75 23.53
C LEU A 284 -28.11 -13.96 23.85
N PHE A 285 -28.64 -14.95 24.58
CA PHE A 285 -28.33 -16.40 24.54
C PHE A 285 -28.95 -17.04 25.78
N ASP A 286 -30.06 -17.78 25.65
CA ASP A 286 -30.06 -19.24 25.80
C ASP A 286 -31.48 -19.82 25.80
N GLY A 287 -31.54 -21.07 25.34
CA GLY A 287 -32.74 -21.80 24.94
C GLY A 287 -33.63 -22.31 26.07
N ALA A 288 -34.85 -22.69 25.71
CA ALA A 288 -35.73 -23.50 26.52
C ALA A 288 -36.13 -24.77 25.74
N LEU A 289 -35.74 -25.91 26.29
CA LEU A 289 -36.19 -27.26 25.98
C LEU A 289 -37.18 -27.69 27.06
N SER A 290 -38.33 -28.25 26.63
CA SER A 290 -39.26 -29.12 27.39
C SER A 290 -40.02 -28.44 28.55
N SER A 291 -41.21 -28.86 28.99
CA SER A 291 -42.09 -30.00 28.73
C SER A 291 -43.47 -29.67 29.32
N SER A 292 -44.53 -30.14 28.66
CA SER A 292 -45.85 -30.49 29.23
C SER A 292 -46.57 -31.36 28.21
#